data_AF-A0A1I6HKI7-F1
#
_entry.id   AF-A0A1I6HKI7-F1
#
_cell.length_a   1.000
_cell.length_b   1.000
_cell.length_c   1.000
_cell.angle_alpha   90.00
_cell.angle_beta   90.00
_cell.angle_gamma   90.00
#
_symmetry.space_group_name_H-M   'P 1'
#
loop_
_entity.id
_entity.type
_entity.pdbx_description
1 polymer ?
#
loop_
_entity_poly.entity_id
_entity_poly.type
_entity_poly.pdbx_seq_one_letter_code
_entity_poly.pdbx_strand_id
1 'polypeptide(L)'
;MTSGFRILLHSFAGLVLGVCVVFLAIAASLVMAFTTAGDVTIPGVIRIWRATENGATALNFVPNIAGMGIAVVLIAGLYVLVSTLLGARVRRASEAAHPEAAR
;
A
#
# COMPACT_ATOMS: atom_id res chain seq x y z
N MET A 1 14.36 -13.10 -19.56
CA MET A 1 13.11 -13.18 -18.76
C MET A 1 11.93 -12.79 -19.64
N THR A 2 10.91 -13.64 -19.73
CA THR A 2 9.66 -13.32 -20.46
C THR A 2 8.91 -12.18 -19.76
N SER A 3 8.11 -11.41 -20.51
CA SER A 3 7.30 -10.31 -19.95
C SER A 3 6.35 -10.80 -18.85
N GLY A 4 5.79 -12.02 -18.98
CA GLY A 4 4.93 -12.62 -17.95
C GLY A 4 5.65 -12.87 -16.62
N PHE A 5 6.89 -13.35 -16.64
CA PHE A 5 7.66 -13.57 -15.42
C PHE A 5 8.01 -12.26 -14.70
N ARG A 6 8.27 -11.18 -15.46
CA ARG A 6 8.46 -9.85 -14.88
C ARG A 6 7.19 -9.36 -14.20
N ILE A 7 6.03 -9.48 -14.85
CA ILE A 7 4.74 -9.08 -14.26
C ILE A 7 4.48 -9.85 -12.97
N LEU A 8 4.69 -11.16 -12.97
CA LEU A 8 4.52 -12.01 -11.78
C LEU A 8 5.37 -11.52 -10.59
N LEU A 9 6.65 -11.21 -10.83
CA LEU A 9 7.52 -10.69 -9.78
C LEU A 9 7.05 -9.33 -9.24
N HIS A 10 6.61 -8.43 -10.12
CA HIS A 10 6.07 -7.13 -9.70
C HIS A 10 4.76 -7.29 -8.93
N SER A 11 3.91 -8.25 -9.30
CA SER A 11 2.68 -8.57 -8.56
C SER A 11 3.00 -9.07 -7.15
N PHE A 12 3.97 -9.97 -7.01
CA PHE A 12 4.39 -10.45 -5.69
C PHE A 12 4.99 -9.33 -4.83
N ALA A 13 5.91 -8.53 -5.40
CA ALA A 13 6.47 -7.37 -4.72
C ALA A 13 5.38 -6.35 -4.32
N GLY A 14 4.43 -6.10 -5.21
CA GLY A 14 3.30 -5.21 -4.97
C GLY A 14 2.39 -5.71 -3.85
N LEU A 15 2.13 -7.02 -3.77
CA LEU A 15 1.35 -7.61 -2.68
C LEU A 15 2.04 -7.44 -1.34
N VAL A 16 3.34 -7.76 -1.26
CA VAL A 16 4.14 -7.57 -0.03
C VAL A 16 4.12 -6.10 0.38
N LEU A 17 4.36 -5.19 -0.57
CA LEU A 17 4.30 -3.76 -0.33
C LEU A 17 2.92 -3.32 0.18
N GLY A 18 1.84 -3.79 -0.44
CA GLY A 18 0.47 -3.51 -0.02
C GLY A 18 0.21 -3.92 1.43
N VAL A 19 0.62 -5.13 1.81
CA VAL A 19 0.51 -5.62 3.20
C VAL A 19 1.29 -4.72 4.15
N CYS A 20 2.54 -4.37 3.82
CA CYS A 20 3.36 -3.49 4.64
C CYS A 20 2.73 -2.10 4.82
N VAL A 21 2.22 -1.49 3.73
CA VAL A 21 1.60 -0.17 3.77
C VAL A 21 0.33 -0.18 4.63
N VAL A 22 -0.55 -1.17 4.46
CA VAL A 22 -1.77 -1.28 5.27
C VAL A 22 -1.44 -1.49 6.74
N PHE A 23 -0.45 -2.34 7.05
CA PHE A 23 0.02 -2.56 8.41
C PHE A 23 0.53 -1.25 9.05
N LEU A 24 1.39 -0.51 8.35
CA LEU A 24 1.92 0.76 8.82
C LEU A 24 0.82 1.80 9.01
N ALA A 25 -0.17 1.85 8.11
CA ALA A 25 -1.31 2.76 8.24
C ALA A 25 -2.16 2.45 9.49
N ILE A 26 -2.36 1.17 9.81
CA ILE A 26 -3.07 0.75 11.04
C ILE A 26 -2.25 1.12 12.28
N ALA A 27 -0.94 0.83 12.29
CA ALA A 27 -0.05 1.20 13.39
C ALA A 27 -0.03 2.72 13.63
N ALA A 28 0.09 3.51 12.56
CA ALA A 28 0.01 4.97 12.65
C ALA A 28 -1.35 5.45 13.18
N SER A 29 -2.44 4.79 12.78
CA SER A 29 -3.79 5.12 13.26
C SER A 29 -3.97 4.84 14.75
N LEU A 30 -3.38 3.75 15.26
CA LEU A 30 -3.36 3.45 16.69
C LEU A 30 -2.61 4.53 17.48
N VAL A 31 -1.42 4.92 17.01
CA VAL A 31 -0.63 6.01 17.62
C VAL A 31 -1.39 7.33 17.61
N MET A 32 -2.06 7.66 16.51
CA MET A 32 -2.90 8.85 16.40
C MET A 32 -4.07 8.82 17.39
N ALA A 33 -4.83 7.74 17.44
CA ALA A 33 -5.96 7.59 18.38
C ALA A 33 -5.49 7.68 19.85
N PHE A 34 -4.29 7.17 20.13
CA PHE A 34 -3.69 7.27 21.45
C PHE A 34 -3.29 8.70 21.81
N THR A 35 -2.70 9.45 20.88
CA THR A 35 -2.12 10.78 21.16
C THR A 35 -3.12 11.93 21.06
N THR A 36 -4.11 11.88 20.16
CA THR A 36 -4.98 13.03 19.86
C THR A 36 -6.34 13.02 20.57
N ALA A 37 -6.67 11.97 21.34
CA ALA A 37 -7.96 11.80 22.02
C ALA A 37 -9.19 11.75 21.10
N GLY A 38 -8.98 11.60 19.78
CA GLY A 38 -10.04 11.49 18.79
C GLY A 38 -10.22 10.07 18.25
N ASP A 39 -11.43 9.80 17.77
CA ASP A 39 -11.73 8.63 16.95
C ASP A 39 -10.95 8.72 15.63
N VAL A 40 -10.20 7.66 15.29
CA VAL A 40 -9.47 7.56 14.02
C VAL A 40 -10.15 6.51 13.16
N THR A 41 -10.52 6.89 11.94
CA THR A 41 -11.16 5.99 10.98
C THR A 41 -10.40 6.04 9.65
N ILE A 42 -9.97 4.87 9.18
CA ILE A 42 -9.62 4.67 7.77
C ILE A 42 -10.85 4.02 7.12
N PRO A 43 -11.60 4.75 6.28
CA PRO A 43 -12.83 4.24 5.67
C PRO A 43 -12.61 2.90 4.97
N GLY A 44 -13.46 1.93 5.30
CA GLY A 44 -13.39 0.58 4.76
C GLY A 44 -12.28 -0.30 5.34
N VAL A 45 -11.34 0.20 6.15
CA VAL A 45 -10.18 -0.58 6.64
C VAL A 45 -10.24 -0.81 8.15
N ILE A 46 -10.31 0.26 8.95
CA ILE A 46 -10.31 0.16 10.41
C ILE A 46 -10.99 1.38 11.03
N ARG A 47 -11.69 1.17 12.14
CA ARG A 47 -12.13 2.23 13.05
C ARG A 47 -11.51 2.00 14.42
N ILE A 48 -10.96 3.05 15.02
CA ILE A 48 -10.25 3.05 16.29
C ILE A 48 -10.79 4.18 17.15
N TRP A 49 -11.07 3.91 18.42
CA TRP A 49 -11.51 4.93 19.37
C TRP A 49 -10.93 4.66 20.74
N ARG A 50 -10.77 5.75 21.51
CA ARG A 50 -10.29 5.65 22.88
C ARG A 50 -11.42 5.13 23.78
N ALA A 51 -11.05 4.25 24.68
CA ALA A 51 -11.90 3.78 25.76
C ALA A 51 -11.15 3.88 27.09
N THR A 52 -11.87 3.67 28.18
CA THR A 52 -11.29 3.56 29.51
C THR A 52 -11.69 2.23 30.10
N GLU A 53 -10.70 1.41 30.43
CA GLU A 53 -10.90 0.13 31.09
C GLU A 53 -10.11 0.12 32.39
N ASN A 54 -10.79 -0.12 33.52
CA ASN A 54 -10.19 -0.15 34.86
C ASN A 54 -9.38 1.10 35.22
N GLY A 55 -9.82 2.28 34.76
CA GLY A 55 -9.14 3.56 35.01
C GLY A 55 -7.89 3.80 34.15
N ALA A 56 -7.52 2.87 33.28
CA ALA A 56 -6.43 3.02 32.32
C ALA A 56 -6.96 3.40 30.93
N THR A 57 -6.12 4.10 30.15
CA THR A 57 -6.43 4.39 28.74
C THR A 57 -6.33 3.10 27.92
N ALA A 58 -7.42 2.75 27.25
CA ALA A 58 -7.51 1.63 26.33
C ALA A 58 -7.86 2.12 24.92
N LEU A 59 -7.56 1.32 23.91
CA LEU A 59 -7.98 1.55 22.54
C LEU A 59 -8.86 0.39 22.08
N ASN A 60 -10.08 0.71 21.66
CA ASN A 60 -10.93 -0.23 20.95
C ASN A 60 -10.73 -0.04 19.46
N PHE A 61 -10.76 -1.15 18.72
CA PHE A 61 -10.64 -1.10 17.26
C PHE A 61 -11.46 -2.22 16.61
N VAL A 62 -12.00 -1.90 15.44
CA VAL A 62 -12.78 -2.84 14.61
C VAL A 62 -12.13 -2.88 13.23
N PRO A 63 -11.40 -3.96 12.90
CA PRO A 63 -10.82 -4.14 11.58
C PRO A 63 -11.86 -4.65 10.59
N ASN A 64 -11.81 -4.15 9.35
CA ASN A 64 -12.54 -4.69 8.23
C ASN A 64 -11.58 -5.49 7.33
N ILE A 65 -11.57 -6.82 7.52
CA ILE A 65 -10.67 -7.74 6.82
C ILE A 65 -10.85 -7.65 5.29
N ALA A 66 -12.09 -7.54 4.82
CA ALA A 66 -12.37 -7.44 3.40
C ALA A 66 -11.79 -6.16 2.80
N GLY A 67 -12.00 -5.02 3.45
CA GLY A 67 -11.47 -3.76 2.95
C GLY A 67 -9.95 -3.62 3.13
N MET A 68 -9.35 -4.27 4.14
CA MET A 68 -7.89 -4.44 4.21
C MET A 68 -7.37 -5.21 2.98
N GLY A 69 -8.00 -6.33 2.63
CA GLY A 69 -7.65 -7.11 1.44
C GLY A 69 -7.77 -6.29 0.15
N ILE A 70 -8.86 -5.54 0.00
CA ILE A 70 -9.07 -4.64 -1.14
C ILE A 70 -7.97 -3.57 -1.19
N ALA A 71 -7.64 -2.93 -0.07
CA ALA A 71 -6.58 -1.94 -0.01
C ALA A 71 -5.22 -2.50 -0.45
N VAL A 72 -4.86 -3.71 0.02
CA VAL A 72 -3.64 -4.41 -0.41
C VAL A 72 -3.64 -4.63 -1.92
N VAL A 73 -4.73 -5.14 -2.49
CA VAL A 73 -4.85 -5.39 -3.94
C VAL A 73 -4.75 -4.09 -4.74
N LEU A 74 -5.38 -3.01 -4.27
CA LEU A 74 -5.29 -1.70 -4.93
C LEU A 74 -3.86 -1.15 -4.93
N ILE A 75 -3.15 -1.24 -3.79
CA ILE A 75 -1.75 -0.79 -3.69
C ILE A 75 -0.85 -1.66 -4.57
N ALA A 76 -1.04 -2.98 -4.56
CA ALA A 76 -0.31 -3.90 -5.41
C ALA A 76 -0.55 -3.63 -6.90
N GLY A 77 -1.80 -3.43 -7.29
CA GLY A 77 -2.19 -3.09 -8.66
C GLY A 77 -1.59 -1.75 -9.11
N LEU A 78 -1.61 -0.73 -8.25
CA LEU A 78 -0.97 0.55 -8.51
C LEU A 78 0.54 0.40 -8.70
N TYR A 79 1.20 -0.39 -7.84
CA TYR A 79 2.63 -0.67 -7.96
C TYR A 79 2.97 -1.36 -9.29
N VAL A 80 2.22 -2.38 -9.68
CA VAL A 80 2.40 -3.07 -10.97
C VAL A 80 2.16 -2.12 -12.14
N LEU A 81 1.10 -1.31 -12.08
CA LEU A 81 0.76 -0.34 -13.12
C LEU A 81 1.89 0.68 -13.32
N VAL A 82 2.39 1.25 -12.23
CA VAL A 82 3.49 2.23 -12.22
C VAL A 82 4.76 1.60 -12.76
N SER A 83 5.17 0.45 -12.22
CA SER A 83 6.42 -0.21 -12.62
C SER A 83 6.43 -0.69 -14.08
N THR A 84 5.28 -1.14 -14.60
CA THR A 84 5.17 -1.59 -15.99
C THR A 84 5.02 -0.44 -16.99
N LEU A 85 4.16 0.55 -16.70
CA LEU A 85 3.91 1.66 -17.64
C LEU A 85 5.02 2.71 -17.63
N LEU A 86 5.52 3.13 -16.46
CA LEU A 86 6.60 4.13 -16.41
C LEU A 86 7.93 3.52 -16.83
N GLY A 87 8.19 2.25 -16.50
CA GLY A 87 9.36 1.53 -16.99
C GLY A 87 9.39 1.45 -18.52
N ALA A 88 8.23 1.23 -19.15
CA ALA A 88 8.11 1.23 -20.61
C ALA A 88 8.31 2.63 -21.23
N ARG A 89 7.78 3.68 -20.59
CA ARG A 89 7.94 5.06 -21.06
C ARG A 89 9.40 5.53 -21.00
N VAL A 90 10.08 5.29 -19.88
CA VAL A 90 11.49 5.68 -19.70
C VAL A 90 12.39 4.94 -20.70
N ARG A 91 12.14 3.65 -20.95
CA ARG A 91 12.93 2.89 -21.93
C ARG A 91 12.77 3.44 -23.36
N ARG A 92 11.54 3.74 -23.78
CA ARG A 92 11.27 4.35 -25.09
C ARG A 92 11.88 5.75 -25.22
N ALA A 93 11.82 6.55 -24.16
CA ALA A 93 12.45 7.88 -24.15
C ALA A 93 13.98 7.78 -24.26
N SER A 94 14.59 6.80 -23.58
CA SER A 94 16.03 6.54 -23.68
C SER A 94 16.45 6.03 -25.06
N GLU A 95 15.65 5.15 -25.68
CA GLU A 95 15.87 4.64 -27.05
C GLU A 95 15.74 5.77 -28.09
N ALA A 96 14.77 6.70 -27.92
CA ALA A 96 14.62 7.86 -28.78
C ALA A 96 15.74 8.91 -28.62
N ALA A 97 16.35 9.00 -27.44
CA ALA A 97 17.43 9.94 -27.14
C ALA A 97 18.81 9.50 -27.66
N HIS A 98 19.03 8.20 -27.93
CA HIS A 98 20.31 7.65 -28.40
C HIS A 98 20.15 6.73 -29.62
N PRO A 99 19.79 7.28 -30.80
CA PRO A 99 19.57 6.48 -32.01
C PRO A 99 20.84 5.81 -32.56
N GLU A 100 22.03 6.27 -32.17
CA GLU A 100 23.32 5.77 -32.69
C GLU A 100 23.73 4.40 -32.12
N ALA A 101 23.20 3.99 -30.96
CA ALA A 101 23.49 2.68 -30.35
C ALA A 101 22.73 1.50 -31.00
N ALA A 102 21.88 1.78 -32.00
CA ALA A 102 21.04 0.80 -32.67
C ALA A 102 21.61 0.30 -34.02
N ARG A 103 22.84 0.71 -34.40
CA ARG A 103 23.56 0.19 -35.56
C ARG A 103 24.62 -0.82 -35.16
#